data_AF-A0A956YZ77-F1
#
_entry.id   AF-A0A956YZ77-F1
#
_cell.length_a   1.000
_cell.length_b   1.000
_cell.length_c   1.000
_cell.angle_alpha   90.00
_cell.angle_beta   90.00
_cell.angle_gamma   90.00
#
_symmetry.space_group_name_H-M   'P 1'
#
loop_
_entity.id
_entity.type
_entity.pdbx_description
1 polymer ?
#
loop_
_entity_poly.entity_id
_entity_poly.type
_entity_poly.pdbx_seq_one_letter_code
_entity_poly.pdbx_strand_id
1 'polypeptide(L)' 'MNDAPRVTGRLLGIDHGLVRLGIAVSDETGFVARELAIIRRTSKREDFDKINRLATEQRVVA' A
#
# COMPACT_ATOMS: atom_id res chain seq x y z
N MET A 1 26.84 5.39 -1.40
CA MET A 1 25.58 5.35 -2.16
C MET A 1 24.71 4.36 -1.44
N ASN A 2 23.67 4.81 -0.74
CA ASN A 2 23.06 4.09 0.39
C ASN A 2 22.50 2.71 -0.01
N ASP A 3 22.94 1.67 0.70
CA ASP A 3 22.37 0.32 0.69
C ASP A 3 21.02 0.30 1.41
N ALA A 4 20.03 1.01 0.86
CA ALA A 4 18.65 0.75 1.27
C ALA A 4 18.37 -0.73 0.93
N PRO A 5 17.89 -1.54 1.89
CA PRO A 5 17.65 -2.96 1.64
C PRO A 5 16.73 -3.10 0.44
N ARG A 6 17.19 -3.85 -0.58
CA ARG A 6 16.36 -4.19 -1.73
C ARG A 6 15.28 -5.14 -1.25
N VAL A 7 14.11 -4.60 -0.95
CA VAL A 7 12.92 -5.40 -0.68
C VAL A 7 12.51 -6.05 -1.99
N THR A 8 12.62 -7.37 -2.06
CA THR A 8 12.10 -8.18 -3.18
C THR A 8 10.64 -8.52 -2.91
N GLY A 9 9.74 -8.03 -3.77
CA GLY A 9 8.29 -8.22 -3.63
C GLY A 9 7.50 -6.92 -3.80
N ARG A 10 6.17 -7.03 -3.81
CA ARG A 10 5.30 -5.84 -3.94
C ARG A 10 5.24 -5.07 -2.62
N LEU A 11 5.22 -3.74 -2.72
CA LEU A 11 5.04 -2.83 -1.60
C LEU A 11 3.66 -2.18 -1.67
N LEU A 12 3.05 -1.88 -0.52
CA LEU A 12 1.84 -1.06 -0.47
C LEU A 12 2.19 0.40 -0.15
N GLY A 13 1.87 1.31 -1.08
CA GLY A 13 1.95 2.75 -0.87
C GLY A 13 0.64 3.29 -0.29
N ILE A 14 0.72 4.10 0.76
CA ILE A 14 -0.45 4.73 1.40
C ILE A 14 -0.24 6.24 1.47
N ASP A 15 -1.13 6.99 0.81
CA ASP A 15 -1.26 8.44 0.96
C ASP A 15 -2.41 8.73 1.93
N HIS A 16 -2.06 9.11 3.16
CA HIS A 16 -3.02 9.25 4.26
C HIS A 16 -3.60 10.66 4.35
N GLY A 17 -4.85 10.82 3.92
CA GLY A 17 -5.65 12.03 4.10
C GLY A 17 -6.67 11.93 5.24
N LEU A 18 -7.31 13.06 5.56
CA LEU A 18 -8.37 13.11 6.57
C LEU A 18 -9.70 12.52 6.08
N VAL A 19 -9.96 12.59 4.77
CA VAL A 19 -11.22 12.12 4.15
C VAL A 19 -11.02 10.84 3.36
N ARG A 20 -9.84 10.67 2.76
CA ARG A 20 -9.51 9.56 1.85
C ARG A 20 -8.11 9.04 2.12
N LEU A 21 -7.91 7.76 1.86
CA LEU A 21 -6.60 7.13 1.75
C LEU A 21 -6.39 6.75 0.28
N GLY A 22 -5.35 7.28 -0.35
CA GLY A 22 -4.88 6.78 -1.64
C GLY A 22 -4.05 5.53 -1.43
N ILE A 23 -4.34 4.45 -2.14
CA ILE A 23 -3.62 3.19 -2.06
C ILE A 23 -2.99 2.88 -3.42
N ALA A 24 -1.69 2.62 -3.43
CA ALA A 24 -0.94 2.17 -4.59
C ALA A 24 -0.19 0.88 -4.29
N VAL A 25 0.14 0.11 -5.32
CA VAL A 25 0.97 -1.10 -5.21
C VAL A 25 2.11 -1.05 -6.21
N SER A 26 3.31 -1.46 -5.80
CA SER A 26 4.44 -1.59 -6.70
C SER A 26 4.40 -2.90 -7.49
N ASP A 27 5.19 -2.99 -8.55
CA ASP A 27 5.64 -4.27 -9.08
C ASP A 27 6.58 -4.99 -8.10
N GLU A 28 6.99 -6.21 -8.44
CA GLU A 28 7.85 -7.07 -7.60
C GLU A 28 9.30 -6.57 -7.51
N THR A 29 9.71 -5.67 -8.41
CA THR A 29 11.03 -5.03 -8.39
C THR A 29 11.07 -3.79 -7.51
N GLY A 30 9.88 -3.29 -7.10
CA GLY A 30 9.73 -2.05 -6.37
C GLY A 30 9.94 -0.79 -7.23
N PHE A 31 10.02 -0.91 -8.55
CA PHE A 31 10.40 0.21 -9.43
C PHE A 31 9.19 1.01 -9.91
N VAL A 32 8.13 0.34 -10.38
CA VAL A 32 6.90 1.00 -10.86
C VAL A 32 5.77 0.80 -9.87
N ALA A 33 5.03 1.87 -9.57
CA ALA A 33 3.80 1.82 -8.80
C ALA A 33 2.58 2.14 -9.67
N ARG A 34 1.45 1.53 -9.35
CA ARG A 34 0.14 1.84 -9.95
C ARG A 34 -0.90 2.09 -8.87
N GLU A 35 -1.92 2.86 -9.22
CA GLU A 35 -3.11 3.02 -8.38
C GLU A 35 -3.76 1.64 -8.12
N LEU A 36 -4.19 1.42 -6.88
CA LEU A 36 -4.91 0.23 -6.46
C LEU A 36 -6.33 0.55 -6.01
N ALA A 37 -6.50 1.55 -5.13
CA ALA A 37 -7.80 1.94 -4.60
C ALA A 37 -7.78 3.32 -3.95
N ILE A 38 -8.97 3.89 -3.75
CA ILE A 38 -9.21 5.02 -2.85
C ILE A 38 -10.16 4.56 -1.75
N ILE A 39 -9.71 4.59 -0.49
CA ILE A 39 -10.56 4.29 0.67
C ILE A 39 -11.14 5.58 1.19
N ARG A 40 -12.47 5.73 1.18
CA ARG A 40 -13.13 6.79 1.95
C ARG A 40 -13.09 6.41 3.44
N ARG A 41 -12.54 7.31 4.25
CA ARG A 41 -12.31 7.05 5.67
C ARG A 41 -13.60 7.06 6.47
N THR A 42 -13.71 6.10 7.40
CA THR A 42 -14.87 5.95 8.29
C THR A 42 -14.41 5.85 9.74
N SER A 43 -13.64 4.82 10.06
CA SER A 43 -13.00 4.63 11.36
C SER A 43 -11.64 3.98 11.17
N LYS A 44 -10.72 4.18 12.13
CA LYS A 44 -9.39 3.57 12.05
C LYS A 44 -9.47 2.05 11.84
N ARG A 45 -10.38 1.37 12.55
CA ARG A 45 -10.56 -0.09 12.46
C ARG A 45 -10.94 -0.50 11.05
N GLU A 46 -12.00 0.07 10.50
CA GLU A 46 -12.46 -0.24 9.14
C GLU A 46 -11.44 0.15 8.06
N ASP A 47 -10.74 1.27 8.26
CA ASP A 47 -9.66 1.71 7.36
C ASP A 47 -8.53 0.67 7.34
N PHE A 48 -8.07 0.20 8.50
CA PHE A 48 -7.04 -0.84 8.61
C PHE A 48 -7.51 -2.20 8.10
N ASP A 49 -8.77 -2.59 8.32
CA ASP A 49 -9.31 -3.84 7.79
C ASP A 49 -9.27 -3.86 6.25
N LYS A 50 -9.61 -2.73 5.62
CA LYS A 50 -9.51 -2.56 4.16
C LYS A 50 -8.06 -2.59 3.67
N ILE A 51 -7.15 -1.90 4.37
CA ILE A 51 -5.71 -1.92 4.04
C ILE A 51 -5.16 -3.35 4.13
N ASN A 52 -5.42 -4.07 5.22
CA ASN A 52 -4.93 -5.43 5.44
C ASN A 52 -5.46 -6.41 4.39
N ARG A 53 -6.72 -6.25 3.99
CA ARG A 53 -7.31 -7.01 2.89
C ARG A 53 -6.56 -6.76 1.57
N LEU A 54 -6.35 -5.50 1.20
CA LEU A 54 -5.63 -5.14 -0.03
C LEU A 54 -4.17 -5.64 -0.01
N ALA A 55 -3.48 -5.50 1.12
CA ALA A 55 -2.14 -6.02 1.33
C ALA A 55 -2.07 -7.53 1.09
N THR A 56 -3.01 -8.28 1.67
CA THR A 56 -3.11 -9.74 1.52
C THR A 56 -3.41 -10.13 0.07
N GLU A 57 -4.38 -9.49 -0.57
CA GLU A 57 -4.77 -9.77 -1.97
C GLU A 57 -3.61 -9.54 -2.95
N GLN A 58 -2.80 -8.49 -2.73
CA GLN A 58 -1.64 -8.19 -3.58
C GLN A 58 -0.38 -8.98 -3.22
N ARG A 59 -0.38 -9.69 -2.08
CA ARG A 59 0.80 -10.39 -1.51
C ARG A 59 1.97 -9.42 -1.28
N VAL A 60 1.67 -8.27 -0.67
CA VAL A 60 2.72 -7.29 -0.35
C VAL A 60 3.64 -7.85 0.72
N VAL A 61 4.92 -7.49 0.64
CA VAL A 61 5.97 -7.98 1.54
C VAL A 61 6.34 -6.94 2.62
N ALA A 62 5.94 -5.69 2.41
CA ALA A 62 6.07 -4.58 3.34
C ALA A 62 5.02 -3.49 3.05
#